data_AF-A0A526YRA4-F1
#
_entry.id   AF-A0A526YRA4-F1
#
_cell.length_a   1.000
_cell.length_b   1.000
_cell.length_c   1.000
_cell.angle_alpha   90.00
_cell.angle_beta   90.00
_cell.angle_gamma   90.00
#
_symmetry.space_group_name_H-M   'P 1'
#
loop_
_entity.id
_entity.type
_entity.pdbx_description
1 polymer ?
#
loop_
_entity_poly.entity_id
_entity_poly.type
_entity_poly.pdbx_seq_one_letter_code
_entity_poly.pdbx_strand_id
1 'polypeptide(L)'
;MTADAFLLHGTHAVESEPVSLRAGALSADFVNGNLRTIRHCGIEVLRAIAYIVRDRDWGTYEPALTDLAIDQGADTFIVSYSASCVGPERSRL
;
A
#
# COMPACT_ATOMS: atom_id res chain seq x y z
N MET A 1 -8.41 28.40 -26.76
CA MET A 1 -7.71 27.29 -26.09
C MET A 1 -8.35 27.13 -24.72
N THR A 2 -9.22 26.14 -24.56
CA THR A 2 -9.74 25.75 -23.24
C THR A 2 -8.65 24.94 -22.55
N ALA A 3 -8.16 25.42 -21.42
CA ALA A 3 -7.23 24.65 -20.60
C ALA A 3 -8.01 23.51 -19.93
N ASP A 4 -7.59 22.27 -20.15
CA ASP A 4 -8.13 21.12 -19.40
C ASP A 4 -7.67 21.25 -17.94
N ALA A 5 -8.63 21.36 -17.03
CA ALA A 5 -8.36 21.33 -15.61
C ALA A 5 -8.01 19.88 -15.22
N PHE A 6 -6.80 19.67 -14.68
CA PHE A 6 -6.41 18.39 -14.09
C PHE A 6 -5.84 18.61 -12.67
N LEU A 7 -5.95 17.58 -11.83
CA LEU A 7 -5.48 17.61 -10.45
C LEU A 7 -3.95 17.52 -10.41
N LEU A 8 -3.31 18.39 -9.64
CA LEU A 8 -1.87 18.38 -9.44
C LEU A 8 -1.52 17.64 -8.15
N HIS A 9 -0.89 16.48 -8.30
CA HIS A 9 -0.43 15.60 -7.23
C HIS A 9 1.09 15.63 -7.01
N GLY A 10 1.84 16.37 -7.84
CA GLY A 10 3.30 16.40 -7.81
C GLY A 10 4.00 15.20 -8.46
N THR A 11 3.25 14.21 -8.92
CA THR A 11 3.73 13.04 -9.66
C THR A 11 2.69 12.59 -10.68
N HIS A 12 3.11 11.93 -11.76
CA HIS A 12 2.21 11.24 -12.70
C HIS A 12 1.91 9.79 -12.27
N ALA A 13 2.58 9.30 -11.23
CA ALA A 13 2.35 7.96 -10.70
C ALA A 13 0.92 7.87 -10.14
N VAL A 14 0.19 6.86 -10.60
CA VAL A 14 -1.17 6.56 -10.12
C VAL A 14 -1.06 5.59 -8.95
N GLU A 15 -1.73 5.90 -7.84
CA GLU A 15 -1.77 5.01 -6.69
C GLU A 15 -2.57 3.74 -7.04
N SER A 16 -2.04 2.58 -6.66
CA SER A 16 -2.73 1.30 -6.83
C SER A 16 -4.06 1.31 -6.09
N GLU A 17 -5.09 0.70 -6.69
CA GLU A 17 -6.40 0.57 -6.05
C GLU A 17 -6.28 -0.26 -4.76
N PRO A 18 -6.70 0.27 -3.60
CA PRO A 18 -6.60 -0.46 -2.34
C PRO A 18 -7.55 -1.64 -2.26
N VAL A 19 -7.10 -2.74 -1.66
CA VAL A 19 -7.95 -3.88 -1.29
C VAL A 19 -8.45 -3.68 0.13
N SER A 20 -9.76 -3.50 0.31
CA SER A 20 -10.34 -3.41 1.66
C SER A 20 -10.38 -4.78 2.34
N LEU A 21 -9.84 -4.84 3.55
CA LEU A 21 -9.76 -6.01 4.41
C LEU A 21 -10.68 -5.83 5.62
N ARG A 22 -11.33 -6.91 6.06
CA ARG A 22 -12.21 -6.91 7.24
C ARG A 22 -12.01 -8.13 8.12
N ALA A 23 -12.10 -7.92 9.43
CA ALA A 23 -12.10 -8.94 10.47
C ALA A 23 -12.99 -8.44 11.62
N GLY A 24 -14.26 -8.81 11.60
CA GLY A 24 -15.27 -8.30 12.53
C GLY A 24 -15.35 -6.77 12.48
N ALA A 25 -15.07 -6.12 13.62
CA ALA A 25 -15.04 -4.67 13.73
C ALA A 25 -13.77 -4.00 13.18
N LEU A 26 -12.72 -4.78 12.90
CA LEU A 26 -11.46 -4.29 12.33
C LEU A 26 -11.58 -4.19 10.81
N SER A 27 -11.07 -3.10 10.25
CA SER A 27 -10.90 -2.95 8.79
C SER A 27 -9.61 -2.22 8.46
N ALA A 28 -9.01 -2.52 7.31
CA ALA A 28 -7.83 -1.85 6.82
C ALA A 28 -7.81 -1.84 5.28
N ASP A 29 -7.06 -0.92 4.69
CA ASP A 29 -6.84 -0.86 3.25
C ASP A 29 -5.45 -1.42 2.95
N PHE A 30 -5.36 -2.48 2.13
CA PHE A 30 -4.09 -3.02 1.66
C PHE A 30 -3.69 -2.39 0.33
N VAL A 31 -2.54 -1.71 0.31
CA VAL A 31 -2.02 -1.03 -0.88
C VAL A 31 -0.50 -1.13 -0.92
N ASN A 32 0.04 -1.61 -2.04
CA ASN A 32 1.48 -1.71 -2.29
C ASN A 32 2.25 -2.40 -1.14
N GLY A 33 1.71 -3.49 -0.59
CA GLY A 33 2.35 -4.24 0.51
C GLY A 33 2.15 -3.64 1.89
N ASN A 34 1.35 -2.57 2.02
CA ASN A 34 1.15 -1.88 3.30
C ASN A 34 -0.32 -1.93 3.70
N LEU A 35 -0.56 -1.96 5.01
CA LEU A 35 -1.89 -1.69 5.57
C LEU A 35 -2.00 -0.20 5.86
N ARG A 36 -3.11 0.41 5.46
CA ARG A 36 -3.44 1.82 5.70
C ARG A 36 -4.82 1.95 6.30
N THR A 37 -5.06 3.10 6.92
CA THR A 37 -6.37 3.52 7.44
C THR A 37 -7.03 2.44 8.30
N ILE A 38 -6.27 1.90 9.25
CA ILE A 38 -6.67 0.76 10.06
C ILE A 38 -7.68 1.28 11.09
N ARG A 39 -8.90 0.77 11.01
CA ARG A 39 -10.07 1.22 11.78
C ARG A 39 -10.61 0.10 12.64
N HIS A 40 -11.08 0.46 13.83
CA HIS A 40 -11.89 -0.39 14.68
C HIS A 40 -13.25 0.27 14.90
N CYS A 41 -14.35 -0.43 14.60
CA CYS A 41 -15.71 0.12 14.61
C CYS A 41 -15.83 1.42 13.76
N GLY A 42 -15.13 1.49 12.63
CA GLY A 42 -15.14 2.66 11.75
C GLY A 42 -14.27 3.85 12.19
N ILE A 43 -13.72 3.83 13.40
CA ILE A 43 -12.81 4.86 13.91
C ILE A 43 -11.38 4.48 13.53
N GLU A 44 -10.64 5.38 12.88
CA GLU A 44 -9.23 5.16 12.56
C GLU A 44 -8.42 5.12 13.86
N VAL A 45 -7.78 3.98 14.12
CA VAL A 45 -6.97 3.74 15.33
C VAL A 45 -5.48 3.67 15.01
N LEU A 46 -5.11 3.31 13.78
CA LEU A 46 -3.73 3.29 13.32
C LEU A 46 -3.65 3.72 11.85
N ARG A 47 -2.76 4.67 11.56
CA ARG A 47 -2.62 5.22 10.21
C ARG A 47 -2.09 4.19 9.22
N ALA A 48 -1.05 3.44 9.59
CA ALA A 48 -0.44 2.45 8.71
C ALA A 48 0.44 1.42 9.45
N ILE A 49 0.58 0.24 8.84
CA ILE A 49 1.65 -0.73 9.07
C ILE A 49 2.32 -0.96 7.71
N ALA A 50 3.63 -0.68 7.61
CA ALA A 50 4.32 -0.63 6.34
C ALA A 50 5.75 -1.19 6.43
N TYR A 51 6.20 -1.81 5.34
CA TYR A 51 7.58 -2.24 5.14
C TYR A 51 8.25 -1.32 4.12
N ILE A 52 8.90 -0.27 4.61
CA ILE A 52 9.38 0.84 3.79
C ILE A 52 10.86 0.63 3.44
N VAL A 53 11.16 0.54 2.14
CA VAL A 53 12.54 0.59 1.61
C VAL A 53 12.79 1.97 1.03
N ARG A 54 13.87 2.62 1.47
CA ARG A 54 14.23 3.97 1.01
C ARG A 54 15.63 4.05 0.42
N ASP A 55 15.79 4.97 -0.52
CA ASP A 55 17.10 5.39 -0.99
C ASP A 55 17.75 6.43 -0.07
N ARG A 56 18.94 6.90 -0.46
CA ARG A 56 19.72 7.90 0.30
C ARG A 56 19.04 9.27 0.39
N ASP A 57 18.13 9.57 -0.54
CA ASP A 57 17.45 10.85 -0.70
C ASP A 57 16.03 10.80 -0.12
N TRP A 58 15.73 9.78 0.69
CA TRP A 58 14.42 9.52 1.30
C TRP A 58 13.31 9.16 0.31
N GLY A 59 13.65 8.91 -0.95
CA GLY A 59 12.75 8.31 -1.93
C GLY A 59 12.31 6.94 -1.44
N THR A 60 11.03 6.62 -1.59
CA THR A 60 10.46 5.34 -1.19
C THR A 60 10.28 4.47 -2.43
N TYR A 61 10.86 3.28 -2.43
CA TYR A 61 10.65 2.34 -3.54
C TYR A 61 9.23 1.78 -3.50
N GLU A 62 8.65 1.61 -4.68
CA GLU A 62 7.43 0.86 -4.86
C GLU A 62 7.79 -0.61 -5.08
N PRO A 63 7.47 -1.52 -4.13
CA PRO A 63 7.88 -2.91 -4.22
C PRO A 63 7.08 -3.64 -5.30
N ALA A 64 7.75 -4.49 -6.07
CA ALA A 64 7.09 -5.50 -6.89
C ALA A 64 6.66 -6.66 -5.99
N LEU A 65 5.35 -6.87 -5.85
CA LEU A 65 4.79 -7.97 -5.07
C LEU A 65 4.66 -9.23 -5.94
N THR A 66 5.08 -10.37 -5.41
CA THR A 66 4.83 -11.70 -5.98
C THR A 66 4.19 -12.61 -4.94
N ASP A 67 3.54 -13.68 -5.40
CA ASP A 67 2.90 -14.68 -4.53
C ASP A 67 1.90 -14.06 -3.54
N LEU A 68 1.22 -12.99 -3.96
CA LEU A 68 0.22 -12.31 -3.14
C LEU A 68 -0.97 -13.24 -2.93
N ALA A 69 -1.19 -13.63 -1.68
CA ALA A 69 -2.36 -14.35 -1.22
C ALA A 69 -3.06 -13.55 -0.13
N ILE A 70 -4.37 -13.34 -0.32
CA ILE A 70 -5.26 -12.67 0.62
C ILE A 70 -6.38 -13.66 0.94
N ASP A 71 -6.44 -14.09 2.19
CA ASP A 71 -7.54 -14.90 2.72
C ASP A 71 -8.38 -14.05 3.69
N GLN A 72 -9.70 -14.05 3.50
CA GLN A 72 -10.63 -13.26 4.31
C GLN A 72 -11.75 -14.16 4.82
N GLY A 73 -11.89 -14.19 6.15
CA GLY A 73 -13.03 -14.76 6.87
C GLY A 73 -13.86 -13.67 7.54
N ALA A 74 -14.84 -14.09 8.34
CA ALA A 74 -15.69 -13.14 9.07
C ALA A 74 -14.91 -12.30 10.09
N ASP A 75 -14.06 -12.96 10.88
CA ASP A 75 -13.34 -12.36 12.03
C ASP A 75 -11.81 -12.39 11.87
N THR A 76 -11.31 -12.69 10.68
CA THR A 76 -9.88 -12.76 10.39
C THR A 76 -9.60 -12.41 8.94
N PHE A 77 -8.44 -11.81 8.69
CA PHE A 77 -7.84 -11.77 7.36
C PHE A 77 -6.35 -12.10 7.49
N ILE A 78 -5.81 -12.74 6.47
CA ILE A 78 -4.38 -13.06 6.36
C ILE A 78 -3.90 -12.56 5.01
N VAL A 79 -2.83 -11.78 5.03
CA VAL A 79 -2.15 -11.30 3.82
C VAL A 79 -0.72 -11.84 3.86
N SER A 80 -0.31 -12.47 2.78
CA SER A 80 1.06 -12.94 2.59
C SER A 80 1.52 -12.64 1.17
N TYR A 81 2.79 -12.26 1.03
CA TYR A 81 3.42 -11.95 -0.25
C TYR A 81 4.94 -11.97 -0.09
N SER A 82 5.63 -12.13 -1.21
CA SER A 82 7.03 -11.75 -1.35
C SER A 82 7.10 -10.35 -1.98
N ALA A 83 8.09 -9.55 -1.60
CA ALA A 83 8.30 -8.22 -2.15
C ALA A 83 9.76 -8.08 -2.57
N SER A 84 10.00 -7.37 -3.68
CA SER A 84 11.35 -6.99 -4.09
C SER A 84 11.41 -5.54 -4.57
N CYS A 85 12.52 -4.88 -4.30
CA CYS A 85 12.80 -3.52 -4.78
C CYS A 85 14.03 -3.53 -5.69
N VAL A 86 13.97 -2.75 -6.78
CA VAL A 86 15.13 -2.53 -7.66
C VAL A 86 15.63 -1.10 -7.47
N GLY A 87 16.78 -0.97 -6.83
CA GLY A 87 17.46 0.31 -6.66
C GLY A 87 18.36 0.67 -7.84
N PRO A 88 18.98 1.88 -7.81
CA PRO A 88 20.05 2.26 -8.70
C PRO A 88 21.15 1.19 -8.76
N GLU A 89 21.84 1.10 -9.90
CA GLU A 89 22.88 0.09 -10.16
C GLU A 89 22.39 -1.37 -10.09
N ARG A 90 21.08 -1.60 -10.20
CA ARG A 90 20.43 -2.93 -10.11
C ARG A 90 20.63 -3.62 -8.77
N SER A 91 20.84 -2.85 -7.70
CA SER A 91 20.73 -3.37 -6.34
C SER A 91 19.33 -3.96 -6.14
N ARG A 92 19.25 -5.14 -5.51
CA ARG A 92 17.99 -5.85 -5.22
C ARG A 92 17.90 -6.09 -3.72
N LEU A 93 16.73 -5.76 -3.17
CA LEU A 93 16.33 -6.03 -1.79
C LEU A 93 15.04 -6.83 -1.80
#